data_AF-A0A1F3FKT4-F1
#
_entry.id   AF-A0A1F3FKT4-F1
#
_cell.length_a   1.000
_cell.length_b   1.000
_cell.length_c   1.000
_cell.angle_alpha   90.00
_cell.angle_beta   90.00
_cell.angle_gamma   90.00
#
_symmetry.space_group_name_H-M   'P 1'
#
loop_
_entity.id
_entity.type
_entity.pdbx_description
1 polymer ?
#
loop_
_entity_poly.entity_id
_entity_poly.type
_entity_poly.pdbx_seq_one_letter_code
_entity_poly.pdbx_strand_id
1 'polypeptide(L)'
;MIKIAIEINNMTGVVKDLLNETTAIWNTYPPMVSSQVIFLAKCTEFQSALDSAIINTKIITSDKVAKRKAIENFMHPIIVGLKLFAKANPTIELIYDYDISISGVRKLSGAAFKVLYDNVRTDCTDNLTGLATFNITQQMLTDLDALIGPYEAIFSKTQLQIDKGKLARQNLKDFIKSFRAFLPDDLDVAAEYFLTINPEFYDAYVSAREINDIGSHGGILRGVVAEAITGIGLKGINVKLQETGIISKTNHLGLFYFPKLDAGSYTLQISKKGYKDYIVWNIPVMEHKITVKNISLIKEKASISFPIGSTISVAAGATVNNPLSLLGGTPNPSFLLTATGAQMKVSMSLLTGVHDANLFKIINPGDPLNVSLLEMGQAGSTNMVITNMGTVAGTLKVQQGILELIP
;
A
#
# COMPACT_ATOMS: atom_id res chain seq x y z
N MET A 1 -19.53 6.02 15.76
CA MET A 1 -20.05 5.20 14.64
C MET A 1 -18.93 4.83 13.68
N ILE A 2 -18.23 5.80 13.07
CA ILE A 2 -17.12 5.51 12.12
C ILE A 2 -16.02 4.66 12.76
N LYS A 3 -15.63 4.94 14.00
CA LYS A 3 -14.68 4.10 14.78
C LYS A 3 -15.10 2.63 14.83
N ILE A 4 -16.32 2.36 15.31
CA ILE A 4 -16.91 1.02 15.37
C ILE A 4 -16.98 0.38 13.98
N ALA A 5 -17.26 1.16 12.93
CA ALA A 5 -17.28 0.66 11.57
C ALA A 5 -15.88 0.22 11.09
N ILE A 6 -14.85 0.99 11.42
CA ILE A 6 -13.45 0.63 11.11
C ILE A 6 -13.04 -0.62 11.88
N GLU A 7 -13.36 -0.71 13.17
CA GLU A 7 -13.09 -1.90 14.00
C GLU A 7 -13.74 -3.16 13.41
N ILE A 8 -15.00 -3.06 12.98
CA ILE A 8 -15.70 -4.13 12.27
C ILE A 8 -15.01 -4.45 10.94
N ASN A 9 -14.60 -3.43 10.16
CA ASN A 9 -13.91 -3.64 8.87
C ASN A 9 -12.59 -4.39 9.01
N ASN A 10 -11.89 -4.14 10.12
CA ASN A 10 -10.64 -4.81 10.43
C ASN A 10 -10.90 -6.29 10.70
N MET A 11 -11.84 -6.57 11.60
CA MET A 11 -12.24 -7.93 11.96
C MET A 11 -12.71 -8.70 10.72
N THR A 12 -13.55 -8.11 9.87
CA THR A 12 -14.02 -8.76 8.64
C THR A 12 -12.90 -9.05 7.66
N GLY A 13 -11.90 -8.17 7.56
CA GLY A 13 -10.71 -8.42 6.76
C GLY A 13 -9.91 -9.62 7.27
N VAL A 14 -9.69 -9.73 8.58
CA VAL A 14 -8.95 -10.86 9.17
C VAL A 14 -9.71 -12.18 8.99
N VAL A 15 -11.03 -12.18 9.22
CA VAL A 15 -11.88 -13.36 8.99
C VAL A 15 -11.87 -13.75 7.51
N LYS A 16 -11.98 -12.79 6.59
CA LYS A 16 -11.92 -13.06 5.14
C LYS A 16 -10.60 -13.72 4.74
N ASP A 17 -9.48 -13.19 5.22
CA ASP A 17 -8.15 -13.71 4.92
C ASP A 17 -8.00 -15.15 5.45
N LEU A 18 -8.39 -15.38 6.72
CA LEU A 18 -8.44 -16.72 7.31
C LEU A 18 -9.25 -17.70 6.45
N LEU A 19 -10.51 -17.36 6.12
CA LEU A 19 -11.38 -18.25 5.36
C LEU A 19 -10.80 -18.58 3.99
N ASN A 20 -10.23 -17.61 3.28
CA ASN A 20 -9.61 -17.86 1.98
C ASN A 20 -8.41 -18.80 2.09
N GLU A 21 -7.55 -18.60 3.09
CA GLU A 21 -6.34 -19.40 3.29
C GLU A 21 -6.65 -20.83 3.76
N THR A 22 -7.75 -21.01 4.51
CA THR A 22 -8.16 -22.33 5.02
C THR A 22 -9.24 -23.00 4.18
N THR A 23 -9.43 -22.58 2.92
CA THR A 23 -10.50 -23.10 2.03
C THR A 23 -10.52 -24.63 1.96
N ALA A 24 -9.35 -25.27 1.93
CA ALA A 24 -9.25 -26.73 1.89
C ALA A 24 -9.86 -27.44 3.13
N ILE A 25 -9.96 -26.75 4.27
CA ILE A 25 -10.50 -27.30 5.52
C ILE A 25 -12.02 -27.29 5.51
N TRP A 26 -12.65 -26.20 5.06
CA TRP A 26 -14.09 -26.01 5.21
C TRP A 26 -14.90 -26.19 3.93
N ASN A 27 -14.28 -26.21 2.75
CA ASN A 27 -14.99 -26.26 1.47
C ASN A 27 -15.78 -27.56 1.23
N THR A 28 -15.49 -28.62 2.00
CA THR A 28 -16.23 -29.88 1.96
C THR A 28 -17.50 -29.86 2.80
N TYR A 29 -17.68 -28.85 3.66
CA TYR A 29 -18.87 -28.69 4.51
C TYR A 29 -19.81 -27.62 3.91
N PRO A 30 -20.91 -28.02 3.24
CA PRO A 30 -21.73 -27.10 2.46
C PRO A 30 -22.31 -25.90 3.23
N PRO A 31 -22.76 -26.02 4.50
CA PRO A 31 -23.24 -24.87 5.27
C PRO A 31 -22.21 -23.77 5.46
N MET A 32 -20.92 -24.14 5.62
CA MET A 32 -19.84 -23.15 5.72
C MET A 32 -19.56 -22.48 4.38
N VAL A 33 -19.64 -23.21 3.27
CA VAL A 33 -19.53 -22.64 1.92
C VAL A 33 -20.63 -21.59 1.69
N SER A 34 -21.89 -21.92 2.00
CA SER A 34 -23.01 -20.98 1.87
C SER A 34 -22.82 -19.72 2.74
N SER A 35 -22.43 -19.90 4.00
CA SER A 35 -22.21 -18.78 4.94
C SER A 35 -21.03 -17.90 4.51
N GLN A 36 -19.95 -18.49 3.98
CA GLN A 36 -18.79 -17.75 3.48
C GLN A 36 -19.14 -16.85 2.28
N VAL A 37 -19.98 -17.33 1.36
CA VAL A 37 -20.44 -16.54 0.20
C VAL A 37 -21.23 -15.32 0.66
N ILE A 38 -22.16 -15.51 1.61
CA ILE A 38 -22.96 -14.41 2.16
C ILE A 38 -22.09 -13.42 2.93
N PHE A 39 -21.13 -13.91 3.71
CA PHE A 39 -20.16 -13.08 4.43
C PHE A 39 -19.34 -12.20 3.47
N LEU A 40 -18.82 -12.76 2.37
CA LEU A 40 -18.05 -12.01 1.36
C LEU A 40 -18.88 -10.92 0.68
N ALA A 41 -20.14 -11.22 0.33
CA ALA A 41 -21.06 -10.24 -0.24
C ALA A 41 -21.27 -9.07 0.73
N LYS A 42 -21.57 -9.38 2.00
CA LYS A 42 -21.72 -8.38 3.06
C LYS A 42 -20.44 -7.57 3.28
N CYS A 43 -19.25 -8.16 3.26
CA CYS A 43 -17.99 -7.41 3.39
C CYS A 43 -17.83 -6.35 2.29
N THR A 44 -18.23 -6.67 1.06
CA THR A 44 -18.13 -5.76 -0.10
C THR A 44 -19.13 -4.61 0.02
N GLU A 45 -20.37 -4.91 0.43
CA GLU A 45 -21.39 -3.91 0.72
C GLU A 45 -20.98 -2.98 1.86
N PHE A 46 -20.36 -3.54 2.91
CA PHE A 46 -19.86 -2.78 4.05
C PHE A 46 -18.80 -1.76 3.66
N GLN A 47 -17.80 -2.21 2.88
CA GLN A 47 -16.71 -1.35 2.41
C GLN A 47 -17.27 -0.19 1.56
N SER A 48 -18.19 -0.50 0.65
CA SER A 48 -18.87 0.50 -0.18
C SER A 48 -19.66 1.52 0.64
N ALA A 49 -20.37 1.07 1.69
CA ALA A 49 -21.12 1.93 2.61
C ALA A 49 -20.19 2.80 3.48
N LEU A 50 -19.06 2.23 3.94
CA LEU A 50 -18.04 2.94 4.72
C LEU A 50 -17.37 4.04 3.89
N ASP A 51 -16.95 3.74 2.66
CA ASP A 51 -16.34 4.71 1.75
C ASP A 51 -17.30 5.86 1.42
N SER A 52 -18.59 5.53 1.21
CA SER A 52 -19.64 6.53 0.98
C SER A 52 -19.89 7.42 2.21
N ALA A 53 -19.73 6.89 3.41
CA ALA A 53 -19.88 7.66 4.66
C ALA A 53 -18.68 8.57 4.96
N ILE A 54 -17.50 8.27 4.40
CA ILE A 54 -16.25 9.02 4.55
C ILE A 54 -16.16 10.23 3.59
N ILE A 55 -17.15 10.42 2.70
CA ILE A 55 -17.13 11.47 1.67
C ILE A 55 -16.90 12.89 2.24
N ASN A 56 -15.95 13.59 1.60
CA ASN A 56 -15.35 14.86 1.97
C ASN A 56 -16.29 16.06 1.83
N THR A 57 -16.76 16.59 2.97
CA THR A 57 -17.41 17.90 3.07
C THR A 57 -16.43 19.07 2.80
N LYS A 58 -15.11 18.80 2.86
CA LYS A 58 -14.04 19.80 2.75
C LYS A 58 -13.88 20.42 1.36
N ILE A 59 -14.22 19.68 0.29
CA ILE A 59 -14.09 20.11 -1.12
C ILE A 59 -15.08 21.24 -1.44
N ILE A 60 -16.29 21.18 -0.89
CA ILE A 60 -17.34 22.17 -1.16
C ILE A 60 -17.00 23.51 -0.50
N THR A 61 -16.38 23.48 0.68
CA THR A 61 -15.94 24.69 1.38
C THR A 61 -14.85 25.43 0.61
N SER A 62 -13.86 24.72 0.05
CA SER A 62 -12.84 25.35 -0.80
C SER A 62 -13.43 25.93 -2.08
N ASP A 63 -14.36 25.22 -2.73
CA ASP A 63 -15.02 25.69 -3.95
C ASP A 63 -15.89 26.93 -3.70
N LYS A 64 -16.60 26.97 -2.58
CA LYS A 64 -17.39 28.14 -2.17
C LYS A 64 -16.52 29.37 -2.01
N VAL A 65 -15.39 29.23 -1.31
CA VAL A 65 -14.44 30.34 -1.08
C VAL A 65 -13.81 30.79 -2.40
N ALA A 66 -13.43 29.86 -3.27
CA ALA A 66 -12.84 30.17 -4.58
C ALA A 66 -13.80 30.94 -5.49
N LYS A 67 -15.05 30.48 -5.63
CA LYS A 67 -16.07 31.18 -6.45
C LYS A 67 -16.45 32.52 -5.87
N ARG A 68 -16.56 32.61 -4.53
CA ARG A 68 -16.84 33.88 -3.85
C ARG A 68 -15.75 34.91 -4.12
N LYS A 69 -14.48 34.51 -4.02
CA LYS A 69 -13.32 35.37 -4.31
C LYS A 69 -13.29 35.82 -5.78
N ALA A 70 -13.70 34.97 -6.72
CA ALA A 70 -13.79 35.34 -8.12
C ALA A 70 -14.81 36.47 -8.36
N ILE A 71 -16.01 36.37 -7.77
CA ILE A 71 -17.03 37.43 -7.86
C ILE A 71 -16.53 38.71 -7.20
N GLU A 72 -15.95 38.63 -6.01
CA GLU A 72 -15.42 39.80 -5.29
C GLU A 72 -14.35 40.55 -6.08
N ASN A 73 -13.41 39.81 -6.69
CA ASN A 73 -12.36 40.40 -7.49
C ASN A 73 -12.90 41.04 -8.78
N PHE A 74 -13.90 40.44 -9.41
CA PHE A 74 -14.52 40.95 -10.63
C PHE A 74 -15.44 42.16 -10.37
N MET A 75 -16.17 42.14 -9.26
CA MET A 75 -17.08 43.20 -8.83
C MET A 75 -16.33 44.44 -8.31
N HIS A 76 -15.12 44.28 -7.77
CA HIS A 76 -14.35 45.39 -7.22
C HIS A 76 -14.10 46.57 -8.18
N PRO A 77 -13.57 46.37 -9.41
CA PRO A 77 -13.40 47.47 -10.35
C PRO A 77 -14.73 48.12 -10.76
N ILE A 78 -15.83 47.36 -10.78
CA ILE A 78 -17.17 47.87 -11.09
C ILE A 78 -17.65 48.83 -9.98
N ILE A 79 -17.49 48.45 -8.70
CA ILE A 79 -17.80 49.32 -7.55
C ILE A 79 -16.94 50.60 -7.59
N VAL A 80 -15.65 50.49 -7.93
CA VAL A 80 -14.79 51.67 -8.06
C VAL A 80 -15.25 52.57 -9.21
N GLY A 81 -15.64 51.98 -10.36
CA GLY A 81 -16.22 52.72 -11.49
C GLY A 81 -17.50 53.48 -11.10
N LEU A 82 -18.42 52.83 -10.38
CA LEU A 82 -19.62 53.47 -9.82
C LEU A 82 -19.28 54.65 -8.91
N LYS A 83 -18.29 54.50 -8.01
CA LYS A 83 -17.84 55.61 -7.13
C LYS A 83 -17.32 56.80 -7.94
N LEU A 84 -16.53 56.54 -8.98
CA LEU A 84 -15.97 57.58 -9.84
C LEU A 84 -17.08 58.29 -10.65
N PHE A 85 -18.04 57.53 -11.18
CA PHE A 85 -19.20 58.06 -11.87
C PHE A 85 -20.08 58.93 -10.97
N ALA A 86 -20.36 58.47 -9.75
CA ALA A 86 -21.14 59.21 -8.77
C ALA A 86 -20.42 60.52 -8.36
N LYS A 87 -19.09 60.49 -8.18
CA LYS A 87 -18.29 61.70 -7.92
C LYS A 87 -18.32 62.70 -9.07
N ALA A 88 -18.36 62.22 -10.32
CA ALA A 88 -18.46 63.07 -11.50
C ALA A 88 -19.87 63.68 -11.67
N ASN A 89 -20.90 63.09 -11.05
CA ASN A 89 -22.30 63.48 -11.16
C ASN A 89 -22.95 63.64 -9.78
N PRO A 90 -22.63 64.72 -9.04
CA PRO A 90 -23.03 64.89 -7.63
C PRO A 90 -24.55 65.05 -7.40
N THR A 91 -25.35 65.21 -8.46
CA THR A 91 -26.82 65.17 -8.41
C THR A 91 -27.39 63.76 -8.30
N ILE A 92 -26.56 62.72 -8.46
CA ILE A 92 -26.98 61.32 -8.34
C ILE A 92 -26.58 60.81 -6.94
N GLU A 93 -27.56 60.46 -6.10
CA GLU A 93 -27.37 59.98 -4.71
C GLU A 93 -26.77 58.55 -4.61
N LEU A 94 -25.74 58.22 -5.41
CA LEU A 94 -25.09 56.90 -5.39
C LEU A 94 -23.81 56.87 -4.51
N ILE A 95 -23.30 58.03 -4.09
CA ILE A 95 -21.97 58.14 -3.43
C ILE A 95 -21.96 57.47 -2.05
N TYR A 96 -23.08 57.52 -1.31
CA TYR A 96 -23.13 57.04 0.08
C TYR A 96 -23.30 55.52 0.20
N ASP A 97 -23.85 54.86 -0.81
CA ASP A 97 -24.21 53.43 -0.73
C ASP A 97 -23.02 52.48 -0.96
N TYR A 98 -21.93 52.98 -1.55
CA TYR A 98 -20.81 52.14 -1.99
C TYR A 98 -19.51 52.33 -1.23
N ASP A 99 -19.44 53.08 -0.11
CA ASP A 99 -18.20 53.29 0.66
C ASP A 99 -17.73 52.06 1.47
N ILE A 100 -17.73 50.90 0.83
CA ILE A 100 -17.18 49.65 1.34
C ILE A 100 -15.81 49.37 0.70
N SER A 101 -14.86 48.93 1.51
CA SER A 101 -13.56 48.44 1.02
C SER A 101 -13.67 47.00 0.55
N ILE A 102 -12.75 46.51 -0.29
CA ILE A 102 -12.71 45.09 -0.69
C ILE A 102 -12.62 44.14 0.51
N SER A 103 -11.93 44.57 1.56
CA SER A 103 -11.84 43.86 2.84
C SER A 103 -13.17 43.87 3.60
N GLY A 104 -13.97 44.94 3.47
CA GLY A 104 -15.33 45.02 3.98
C GLY A 104 -16.28 44.06 3.24
N VAL A 105 -16.21 44.02 1.90
CA VAL A 105 -17.00 43.10 1.06
C VAL A 105 -16.72 41.65 1.43
N ARG A 106 -15.45 41.29 1.67
CA ARG A 106 -15.01 39.96 2.10
C ARG A 106 -15.57 39.51 3.44
N LYS A 107 -15.92 40.46 4.31
CA LYS A 107 -16.50 40.20 5.63
C LYS A 107 -18.02 40.09 5.61
N LEU A 108 -18.68 40.42 4.50
CA LEU A 108 -20.13 40.34 4.40
C LEU A 108 -20.62 38.89 4.46
N SER A 109 -21.73 38.68 5.17
CA SER A 109 -22.46 37.42 5.15
C SER A 109 -22.95 37.10 3.74
N GLY A 110 -23.29 35.83 3.48
CA GLY A 110 -23.81 35.41 2.18
C GLY A 110 -25.02 36.23 1.72
N ALA A 111 -25.95 36.50 2.64
CA ALA A 111 -27.14 37.31 2.40
C ALA A 111 -26.80 38.79 2.15
N ALA A 112 -25.98 39.40 3.02
CA ALA A 112 -25.60 40.81 2.88
C ALA A 112 -24.82 41.08 1.59
N PHE A 113 -24.01 40.13 1.14
CA PHE A 113 -23.33 40.24 -0.14
C PHE A 113 -24.25 40.10 -1.35
N LYS A 114 -25.28 39.25 -1.27
CA LYS A 114 -26.25 39.14 -2.36
C LYS A 114 -27.02 40.45 -2.51
N VAL A 115 -27.40 41.09 -1.40
CA VAL A 115 -27.98 42.44 -1.40
C VAL A 115 -27.03 43.45 -2.04
N LEU A 116 -25.75 43.46 -1.66
CA LEU A 116 -24.76 44.35 -2.29
C LEU A 116 -24.64 44.07 -3.80
N TYR A 117 -24.56 42.80 -4.20
CA TYR A 117 -24.50 42.40 -5.60
C TYR A 117 -25.70 42.92 -6.39
N ASP A 118 -26.90 42.73 -5.86
CA ASP A 118 -28.14 43.13 -6.52
C ASP A 118 -28.21 44.66 -6.67
N ASN A 119 -27.82 45.41 -5.64
CA ASN A 119 -27.73 46.87 -5.71
C ASN A 119 -26.73 47.34 -6.77
N VAL A 120 -25.49 46.80 -6.76
CA VAL A 120 -24.46 47.12 -7.75
C VAL A 120 -24.97 46.83 -9.17
N ARG A 121 -25.66 45.70 -9.35
CA ARG A 121 -26.18 45.28 -10.67
C ARG A 121 -27.28 46.22 -11.16
N THR A 122 -28.22 46.59 -10.29
CA THR A 122 -29.29 47.54 -10.60
C THR A 122 -28.71 48.89 -11.00
N ASP A 123 -27.84 49.47 -10.16
CA ASP A 123 -27.31 50.81 -10.40
C ASP A 123 -26.42 50.89 -11.64
N CYS A 124 -25.66 49.82 -11.94
CA CYS A 124 -24.89 49.73 -13.19
C CYS A 124 -25.79 49.66 -14.43
N THR A 125 -26.94 48.99 -14.31
CA THR A 125 -27.89 48.85 -15.42
C THR A 125 -28.59 50.17 -15.71
N ASP A 126 -29.02 50.86 -14.66
CA ASP A 126 -29.73 52.13 -14.76
C ASP A 126 -28.84 53.25 -15.32
N ASN A 127 -27.52 53.18 -15.10
CA ASN A 127 -26.54 54.20 -15.48
C ASN A 127 -25.55 53.77 -16.57
N LEU A 128 -25.87 52.70 -17.31
CA LEU A 128 -24.94 52.01 -18.20
C LEU A 128 -24.29 52.92 -19.26
N THR A 129 -25.04 53.87 -19.82
CA THR A 129 -24.55 54.78 -20.87
C THR A 129 -23.46 55.71 -20.36
N GLY A 130 -23.61 56.27 -19.15
CA GLY A 130 -22.62 57.15 -18.53
C GLY A 130 -21.40 56.40 -18.01
N LEU A 131 -21.60 55.17 -17.54
CA LEU A 131 -20.57 54.30 -16.99
C LEU A 131 -19.56 53.78 -18.05
N ALA A 132 -19.90 53.85 -19.34
CA ALA A 132 -18.99 53.48 -20.43
C ALA A 132 -17.67 54.29 -20.41
N THR A 133 -17.71 55.55 -19.98
CA THR A 133 -16.52 56.41 -19.84
C THR A 133 -15.56 55.93 -18.74
N PHE A 134 -16.07 55.11 -17.81
CA PHE A 134 -15.31 54.51 -16.70
C PHE A 134 -14.96 53.05 -17.00
N ASN A 135 -14.99 52.64 -18.28
CA ASN A 135 -14.74 51.29 -18.77
C ASN A 135 -15.68 50.21 -18.22
N ILE A 136 -16.86 50.58 -17.73
CA ILE A 136 -17.88 49.60 -17.34
C ILE A 136 -18.79 49.37 -18.54
N THR A 137 -18.84 48.12 -19.01
CA THR A 137 -19.59 47.74 -20.21
C THR A 137 -20.69 46.72 -19.90
N GLN A 138 -21.66 46.60 -20.81
CA GLN A 138 -22.71 45.57 -20.71
C GLN A 138 -22.10 44.16 -20.62
N GLN A 139 -21.01 43.90 -21.35
CA GLN A 139 -20.32 42.61 -21.34
C GLN A 139 -19.76 42.29 -19.96
N MET A 140 -19.19 43.27 -19.24
CA MET A 140 -18.73 43.05 -17.87
C MET A 140 -19.86 42.67 -16.93
N LEU A 141 -21.05 43.26 -17.10
CA LEU A 141 -22.19 42.91 -16.26
C LEU A 141 -22.71 41.50 -16.58
N THR A 142 -22.72 41.10 -17.85
CA THR A 142 -23.02 39.72 -18.27
C THR A 142 -22.00 38.72 -17.73
N ASP A 143 -20.71 39.06 -17.74
CA ASP A 143 -19.65 38.20 -17.18
C ASP A 143 -19.76 38.09 -15.66
N LEU A 144 -20.15 39.16 -14.97
CA LEU A 144 -20.43 39.16 -13.53
C LEU A 144 -21.64 38.25 -13.20
N ASP A 145 -22.73 38.33 -13.98
CA ASP A 145 -23.89 37.44 -13.83
C ASP A 145 -23.54 35.96 -14.10
N ALA A 146 -22.62 35.70 -15.04
CA ALA A 146 -22.13 34.35 -15.29
C ALA A 146 -21.36 33.76 -14.09
N LEU A 147 -20.80 34.60 -13.20
CA LEU A 147 -20.11 34.17 -11.99
C LEU A 147 -21.04 33.93 -10.79
N ILE A 148 -22.16 34.66 -10.66
CA ILE A 148 -23.07 34.54 -9.51
C ILE A 148 -23.86 33.23 -9.53
N GLY A 149 -24.35 32.80 -10.71
CA GLY A 149 -25.15 31.58 -10.85
C GLY A 149 -24.44 30.31 -10.34
N PRO A 150 -23.18 30.06 -10.71
CA PRO A 150 -22.39 28.95 -10.17
C PRO A 150 -22.13 29.04 -8.66
N TYR A 151 -22.08 30.24 -8.06
CA TYR A 151 -21.94 30.43 -6.61
C TYR A 151 -23.25 30.12 -5.87
N GLU A 152 -24.39 30.55 -6.41
CA GLU A 152 -25.72 30.25 -5.85
C GLU A 152 -26.04 28.75 -5.93
N ALA A 153 -25.66 28.10 -7.04
CA ALA A 153 -25.82 26.65 -7.21
C ALA A 153 -25.04 25.81 -6.17
N ILE A 154 -24.02 26.37 -5.50
CA ILE A 154 -23.30 25.66 -4.43
C ILE A 154 -24.23 25.42 -3.24
N PHE A 155 -25.12 26.35 -2.88
CA PHE A 155 -25.97 26.19 -1.68
C PHE A 155 -26.90 24.98 -1.80
N SER A 156 -27.56 24.81 -2.95
CA SER A 156 -28.38 23.62 -3.24
C SER A 156 -27.55 22.33 -3.26
N LYS A 157 -26.34 22.37 -3.84
CA LYS A 157 -25.40 21.23 -3.79
C LYS A 157 -24.95 20.92 -2.36
N THR A 158 -24.80 21.92 -1.51
CA THR A 158 -24.36 21.76 -0.11
C THR A 158 -25.43 21.02 0.69
N GLN A 159 -26.70 21.42 0.54
CA GLN A 159 -27.82 20.74 1.19
C GLN A 159 -27.94 19.29 0.70
N LEU A 160 -27.89 19.06 -0.62
CA LEU A 160 -27.90 17.71 -1.20
C LEU A 160 -26.76 16.84 -0.65
N GLN A 161 -25.58 17.41 -0.42
CA GLN A 161 -24.42 16.69 0.12
C GLN A 161 -24.54 16.43 1.62
N ILE A 162 -25.15 17.34 2.38
CA ILE A 162 -25.51 17.09 3.79
C ILE A 162 -26.50 15.93 3.87
N ASP A 163 -27.54 15.95 3.04
CA ASP A 163 -28.58 14.91 3.02
C ASP A 163 -28.02 13.55 2.57
N LYS A 164 -27.17 13.54 1.52
CA LYS A 164 -26.41 12.35 1.11
C LYS A 164 -25.48 11.83 2.21
N GLY A 165 -24.78 12.72 2.92
CA GLY A 165 -23.91 12.35 4.03
C GLY A 165 -24.68 11.82 5.24
N LYS A 166 -25.89 12.33 5.50
CA LYS A 166 -26.79 11.82 6.53
C LYS A 166 -27.32 10.43 6.15
N LEU A 167 -27.78 10.28 4.91
CA LEU A 167 -28.28 9.02 4.36
C LEU A 167 -27.18 7.95 4.35
N ALA A 168 -25.96 8.27 3.90
CA ALA A 168 -24.85 7.33 3.89
C ALA A 168 -24.49 6.83 5.31
N ARG A 169 -24.50 7.71 6.32
CA ARG A 169 -24.30 7.31 7.72
C ARG A 169 -25.44 6.46 8.26
N GLN A 170 -26.69 6.75 7.86
CA GLN A 170 -27.84 5.92 8.22
C GLN A 170 -27.72 4.53 7.60
N ASN A 171 -27.44 4.43 6.30
CA ASN A 171 -27.23 3.18 5.59
C ASN A 171 -26.11 2.35 6.22
N LEU A 172 -24.97 2.99 6.59
CA LEU A 172 -23.88 2.33 7.30
C LEU A 172 -24.33 1.78 8.67
N LYS A 173 -25.12 2.54 9.42
CA LYS A 173 -25.66 2.10 10.72
C LYS A 173 -26.59 0.90 10.57
N ASP A 174 -27.49 0.94 9.61
CA ASP A 174 -28.45 -0.13 9.33
C ASP A 174 -27.74 -1.39 8.84
N PHE A 175 -26.71 -1.21 8.00
CA PHE A 175 -25.84 -2.30 7.59
C PHE A 175 -25.07 -2.92 8.77
N ILE A 176 -24.46 -2.13 9.65
CA ILE A 176 -23.76 -2.65 10.84
C ILE A 176 -24.70 -3.50 11.69
N LYS A 177 -25.96 -3.10 11.82
CA LYS A 177 -26.97 -3.86 12.54
C LYS A 177 -27.28 -5.20 11.86
N SER A 178 -27.51 -5.20 10.55
CA SER A 178 -27.79 -6.45 9.81
C SER A 178 -26.57 -7.38 9.78
N PHE A 179 -25.36 -6.82 9.73
CA PHE A 179 -24.11 -7.58 9.75
C PHE A 179 -23.85 -8.25 11.10
N ARG A 180 -24.10 -7.53 12.20
CA ARG A 180 -23.96 -8.08 13.56
C ARG A 180 -24.97 -9.18 13.87
N ALA A 181 -26.14 -9.19 13.22
CA ALA A 181 -27.10 -10.27 13.35
C ALA A 181 -26.68 -11.51 12.53
N PHE A 182 -26.19 -11.30 11.31
CA PHE A 182 -25.73 -12.38 10.43
C PHE A 182 -24.60 -13.22 11.02
N LEU A 183 -23.62 -12.59 11.67
CA LEU A 183 -22.44 -13.30 12.17
C LEU A 183 -22.78 -14.45 13.15
N PRO A 184 -23.48 -14.22 14.27
CA PRO A 184 -23.83 -15.28 15.20
C PRO A 184 -24.83 -16.28 14.64
N ASP A 185 -25.77 -15.86 13.78
CA ASP A 185 -26.86 -16.72 13.31
C ASP A 185 -26.46 -17.66 12.16
N ASP A 186 -25.44 -17.28 11.37
CA ASP A 186 -24.99 -18.05 10.20
C ASP A 186 -23.52 -18.45 10.29
N LEU A 187 -22.59 -17.48 10.23
CA LEU A 187 -21.17 -17.78 10.06
C LEU A 187 -20.54 -18.44 11.29
N ASP A 188 -20.87 -17.94 12.49
CA ASP A 188 -20.37 -18.46 13.76
C ASP A 188 -20.92 -19.89 14.00
N VAL A 189 -22.20 -20.13 13.68
CA VAL A 189 -22.83 -21.46 13.77
C VAL A 189 -22.20 -22.44 12.78
N ALA A 190 -21.93 -22.01 11.54
CA ALA A 190 -21.28 -22.86 10.55
C ALA A 190 -19.82 -23.19 10.95
N ALA A 191 -19.12 -22.25 11.60
CA ALA A 191 -17.78 -22.46 12.12
C ALA A 191 -17.75 -23.44 13.31
N GLU A 192 -18.80 -23.47 14.14
CA GLU A 192 -18.90 -24.38 15.31
C GLU A 192 -18.78 -25.86 14.94
N TYR A 193 -19.17 -26.26 13.73
CA TYR A 193 -18.97 -27.62 13.22
C TYR A 193 -17.49 -28.08 13.34
N PHE A 194 -16.55 -27.15 13.19
CA PHE A 194 -15.12 -27.46 13.24
C PHE A 194 -14.54 -27.52 14.65
N LEU A 195 -15.32 -27.20 15.70
CA LEU A 195 -14.86 -27.29 17.09
C LEU A 195 -14.28 -28.67 17.43
N THR A 196 -14.89 -29.74 16.90
CA THR A 196 -14.44 -31.12 17.14
C THR A 196 -13.64 -31.71 15.98
N ILE A 197 -13.94 -31.30 14.74
CA ILE A 197 -13.32 -31.84 13.52
C ILE A 197 -11.97 -31.20 13.23
N ASN A 198 -11.83 -29.89 13.46
CA ASN A 198 -10.57 -29.16 13.30
C ASN A 198 -10.47 -28.03 14.35
N PRO A 199 -10.07 -28.36 15.59
CA PRO A 199 -10.02 -27.39 16.69
C PRO A 199 -9.08 -26.21 16.41
N GLU A 200 -7.95 -26.44 15.73
CA GLU A 200 -7.01 -25.37 15.39
C GLU A 200 -7.65 -24.32 14.46
N PHE A 201 -8.46 -24.76 13.49
CA PHE A 201 -9.21 -23.84 12.64
C PHE A 201 -10.27 -23.07 13.42
N TYR A 202 -11.00 -23.74 14.33
CA TYR A 202 -12.02 -23.07 15.15
C TYR A 202 -11.40 -22.01 16.08
N ASP A 203 -10.28 -22.33 16.74
CA ASP A 203 -9.56 -21.38 17.60
C ASP A 203 -9.04 -20.17 16.80
N ALA A 204 -8.51 -20.43 15.59
CA ALA A 204 -8.08 -19.38 14.67
C ALA A 204 -9.26 -18.51 14.21
N TYR A 205 -10.42 -19.12 13.97
CA TYR A 205 -11.67 -18.43 13.63
C TYR A 205 -12.16 -17.53 14.75
N VAL A 206 -12.26 -18.05 15.98
CA VAL A 206 -12.67 -17.27 17.15
C VAL A 206 -11.72 -16.09 17.37
N SER A 207 -10.41 -16.33 17.27
CA SER A 207 -9.40 -15.28 17.37
C SER A 207 -9.54 -14.22 16.27
N ALA A 208 -9.86 -14.63 15.04
CA ALA A 208 -10.10 -13.72 13.93
C ALA A 208 -11.40 -12.89 14.11
N ARG A 209 -12.39 -13.41 14.84
CA ARG A 209 -13.68 -12.75 15.13
C ARG A 209 -13.61 -11.71 16.25
N GLU A 210 -12.51 -11.65 17.00
CA GLU A 210 -12.34 -10.65 18.05
C GLU A 210 -12.27 -9.23 17.47
N ILE A 211 -13.19 -8.38 17.95
CA ILE A 211 -13.18 -6.95 17.61
C ILE A 211 -12.20 -6.24 18.54
N ASN A 212 -11.00 -5.97 18.02
CA ASN A 212 -9.99 -5.20 18.74
C ASN A 212 -10.31 -3.70 18.71
N ASP A 213 -10.50 -3.08 19.88
CA ASP A 213 -10.64 -1.62 20.01
C ASP A 213 -9.38 -0.94 19.48
N ILE A 214 -9.53 -0.08 18.47
CA ILE A 214 -8.42 0.61 17.78
C ILE A 214 -7.92 1.88 18.50
N GLY A 215 -8.45 2.22 19.68
CA GLY A 215 -8.10 3.47 20.35
C GLY A 215 -8.53 4.70 19.54
N SER A 216 -8.45 5.89 20.14
CA SER A 216 -9.10 7.09 19.58
C SER A 216 -8.31 7.81 18.47
N HIS A 217 -7.04 7.45 18.19
CA HIS A 217 -6.16 8.29 17.35
C HIS A 217 -5.16 7.53 16.45
N GLY A 218 -5.22 6.19 16.36
CA GLY A 218 -4.22 5.42 15.61
C GLY A 218 -4.71 4.84 14.27
N GLY A 219 -3.82 4.78 13.28
CA GLY A 219 -3.89 3.90 12.12
C GLY A 219 -3.44 2.48 12.41
N ILE A 220 -3.54 1.61 11.41
CA ILE A 220 -3.25 0.18 11.53
C ILE A 220 -2.23 -0.23 10.48
N LEU A 221 -1.25 -1.04 10.89
CA LEU A 221 -0.34 -1.72 9.97
C LEU A 221 -0.50 -3.23 10.12
N ARG A 222 -0.83 -3.92 9.03
CA ARG A 222 -0.96 -5.38 9.00
C ARG A 222 -0.31 -5.98 7.77
N GLY A 223 -0.11 -7.29 7.78
CA GLY A 223 0.31 -8.03 6.59
C GLY A 223 0.66 -9.47 6.89
N VAL A 224 1.07 -10.18 5.85
CA VAL A 224 1.54 -11.56 5.93
C VAL A 224 3.06 -11.59 5.75
N VAL A 225 3.74 -12.40 6.56
CA VAL A 225 5.12 -12.81 6.30
C VAL A 225 5.13 -14.26 5.83
N ALA A 226 5.59 -14.49 4.60
CA ALA A 226 5.62 -15.80 3.96
C ALA A 226 7.03 -16.21 3.54
N GLU A 227 7.27 -17.50 3.32
CA GLU A 227 8.51 -17.98 2.72
C GLU A 227 8.53 -17.68 1.22
N ALA A 228 9.63 -17.12 0.73
CA ALA A 228 9.74 -16.68 -0.66
C ALA A 228 9.62 -17.81 -1.70
N ILE A 229 9.97 -19.06 -1.32
CA ILE A 229 9.96 -20.22 -2.23
C ILE A 229 8.60 -20.91 -2.22
N THR A 230 8.08 -21.22 -1.04
CA THR A 230 6.84 -22.01 -0.90
C THR A 230 5.58 -21.14 -0.87
N GLY A 231 5.72 -19.85 -0.60
CA GLY A 231 4.59 -18.93 -0.39
C GLY A 231 3.84 -19.17 0.94
N ILE A 232 4.30 -20.12 1.76
CA ILE A 232 3.62 -20.50 3.00
C ILE A 232 3.87 -19.45 4.08
N GLY A 233 2.80 -19.06 4.77
CA GLY A 233 2.82 -18.16 5.92
C GLY A 233 3.72 -18.68 7.05
N LEU A 234 4.60 -17.83 7.57
CA LEU A 234 5.61 -18.22 8.54
C LEU A 234 5.21 -17.82 9.95
N LYS A 235 4.91 -18.80 10.81
CA LYS A 235 4.59 -18.59 12.24
C LYS A 235 5.78 -18.10 13.08
N GLY A 236 5.48 -17.29 14.09
CA GLY A 236 6.40 -16.93 15.18
C GLY A 236 7.55 -16.01 14.77
N ILE A 237 7.42 -15.28 13.67
CA ILE A 237 8.38 -14.27 13.24
C ILE A 237 8.21 -13.03 14.10
N ASN A 238 9.32 -12.45 14.56
CA ASN A 238 9.29 -11.15 15.21
C ASN A 238 9.27 -10.06 14.14
N VAL A 239 8.15 -9.37 14.05
CA VAL A 239 8.01 -8.15 13.26
C VAL A 239 8.12 -6.98 14.24
N LYS A 240 9.10 -6.10 14.07
CA LYS A 240 9.36 -4.98 14.98
C LYS A 240 9.21 -3.65 14.24
N LEU A 241 8.54 -2.68 14.86
CA LEU A 241 8.58 -1.29 14.45
C LEU A 241 9.83 -0.64 15.05
N GLN A 242 10.73 -0.13 14.20
CA GLN A 242 11.99 0.44 14.69
C GLN A 242 11.76 1.71 15.52
N GLU A 243 10.81 2.54 15.13
CA GLU A 243 10.56 3.86 15.73
C GLU A 243 9.98 3.75 17.14
N THR A 244 9.08 2.80 17.37
CA THR A 244 8.38 2.62 18.65
C THR A 244 8.94 1.47 19.48
N GLY A 245 9.71 0.58 18.87
CA GLY A 245 10.21 -0.64 19.49
C GLY A 245 9.15 -1.73 19.69
N ILE A 246 7.89 -1.49 19.31
CA ILE A 246 6.79 -2.45 19.46
C ILE A 246 7.04 -3.68 18.57
N ILE A 247 6.78 -4.87 19.10
CA ILE A 247 6.96 -6.15 18.40
C ILE A 247 5.61 -6.86 18.29
N SER A 248 5.30 -7.33 17.08
CA SER A 248 4.19 -8.23 16.78
C SER A 248 4.75 -9.56 16.30
N LYS A 249 4.19 -10.68 16.80
CA LYS A 249 4.59 -12.02 16.36
C LYS A 249 3.60 -12.56 15.36
N THR A 250 4.10 -13.16 14.28
CA THR A 250 3.22 -13.74 13.28
C THR A 250 2.49 -14.99 13.79
N ASN A 251 1.21 -15.15 13.46
CA ASN A 251 0.42 -16.35 13.80
C ASN A 251 0.71 -17.53 12.84
N HIS A 252 -0.04 -18.63 12.92
CA HIS A 252 0.21 -19.82 12.09
C HIS A 252 0.09 -19.59 10.57
N LEU A 253 -0.57 -18.51 10.17
CA LEU A 253 -0.73 -18.07 8.78
C LEU A 253 0.32 -17.03 8.35
N GLY A 254 1.27 -16.69 9.23
CA GLY A 254 2.24 -15.63 8.95
C GLY A 254 1.69 -14.21 9.13
N LEU A 255 0.45 -14.04 9.62
CA LEU A 255 -0.17 -12.72 9.80
C LEU A 255 0.43 -11.99 11.00
N PHE A 256 0.80 -10.71 10.82
CA PHE A 256 1.15 -9.78 11.89
C PHE A 256 0.22 -8.57 11.89
N TYR A 257 0.11 -7.94 13.06
CA TYR A 257 -0.82 -6.84 13.29
C TYR A 257 -0.25 -5.84 14.30
N PHE A 258 -0.26 -4.56 13.93
CA PHE A 258 0.04 -3.42 14.80
C PHE A 258 -1.18 -2.49 14.84
N PRO A 259 -1.98 -2.54 15.92
CA PRO A 259 -3.05 -1.59 16.12
C PRO A 259 -2.52 -0.28 16.69
N LYS A 260 -3.32 0.79 16.55
CA LYS A 260 -3.14 2.07 17.26
C LYS A 260 -1.83 2.81 16.97
N LEU A 261 -1.34 2.76 15.75
CA LEU A 261 -0.14 3.50 15.35
C LEU A 261 -0.49 4.94 15.04
N ASP A 262 0.16 5.91 15.67
CA ASP A 262 0.01 7.32 15.30
C ASP A 262 0.33 7.51 13.81
N ALA A 263 -0.34 8.45 13.14
CA ALA A 263 -0.06 8.71 11.74
C ALA A 263 1.40 9.15 11.55
N GLY A 264 2.08 8.51 10.61
CA GLY A 264 3.52 8.66 10.45
C GLY A 264 4.08 7.68 9.44
N SER A 265 5.40 7.71 9.27
CA SER A 265 6.12 6.74 8.46
C SER A 265 6.90 5.80 9.38
N TYR A 266 6.78 4.50 9.13
CA TYR A 266 7.35 3.45 9.98
C TYR A 266 8.30 2.53 9.21
N THR A 267 9.20 1.90 9.95
CA THR A 267 10.17 0.94 9.44
C THR A 267 9.95 -0.41 10.13
N LEU A 268 9.71 -1.45 9.32
CA LEU A 268 9.60 -2.82 9.84
C LEU A 268 10.96 -3.50 9.79
N GLN A 269 11.37 -4.06 10.93
CA GLN A 269 12.48 -5.00 11.05
C GLN A 269 11.91 -6.39 11.32
N ILE A 270 12.19 -7.32 10.41
CA ILE A 270 11.68 -8.69 10.46
C ILE A 270 12.84 -9.63 10.71
N SER A 271 12.75 -10.43 11.78
CA SER A 271 13.78 -11.38 12.16
C SER A 271 13.20 -12.73 12.60
N LYS A 272 13.83 -13.81 12.16
CA LYS A 272 13.55 -15.18 12.60
C LYS A 272 14.78 -16.04 12.38
N LYS A 273 15.12 -16.87 13.37
CA LYS A 273 16.23 -17.83 13.27
C LYS A 273 16.07 -18.70 12.01
N GLY A 274 17.13 -18.80 11.21
CA GLY A 274 17.12 -19.57 9.97
C GLY A 274 16.47 -18.84 8.79
N TYR A 275 16.23 -17.54 8.89
CA TYR A 275 15.79 -16.66 7.80
C TYR A 275 16.68 -15.42 7.77
N LYS A 276 16.98 -14.92 6.57
CA LYS A 276 17.73 -13.68 6.43
C LYS A 276 16.90 -12.52 6.98
N ASP A 277 17.50 -11.71 7.84
CA ASP A 277 16.87 -10.48 8.34
C ASP A 277 16.43 -9.58 7.19
N TYR A 278 15.26 -8.96 7.35
CA TYR A 278 14.64 -8.14 6.31
C TYR A 278 14.13 -6.83 6.89
N ILE A 279 14.40 -5.72 6.18
CA ILE A 279 14.00 -4.37 6.60
C ILE A 279 13.17 -3.72 5.51
N VAL A 280 12.04 -3.14 5.90
CA VAL A 280 11.14 -2.40 5.01
C VAL A 280 11.02 -0.96 5.50
N TRP A 281 11.48 -0.03 4.69
CA TRP A 281 11.51 1.40 5.00
C TRP A 281 10.24 2.11 4.54
N ASN A 282 9.95 3.24 5.19
CA ASN A 282 9.02 4.27 4.75
C ASN A 282 7.58 3.76 4.50
N ILE A 283 7.01 3.05 5.47
CA ILE A 283 5.64 2.57 5.41
C ILE A 283 4.71 3.66 5.93
N PRO A 284 3.86 4.29 5.08
CA PRO A 284 2.96 5.33 5.52
C PRO A 284 1.78 4.72 6.29
N VAL A 285 1.58 5.16 7.53
CA VAL A 285 0.39 4.90 8.32
C VAL A 285 -0.37 6.21 8.46
N MET A 286 -1.67 6.17 8.14
CA MET A 286 -2.56 7.32 8.26
C MET A 286 -3.60 7.05 9.34
N GLU A 287 -4.04 8.12 10.02
CA GLU A 287 -5.12 8.03 11.00
C GLU A 287 -6.34 7.35 10.38
N HIS A 288 -6.94 6.43 11.14
CA HIS A 288 -8.16 5.73 10.74
C HIS A 288 -8.06 4.92 9.43
N LYS A 289 -6.85 4.63 8.94
CA LYS A 289 -6.62 3.78 7.77
C LYS A 289 -5.86 2.52 8.10
N ILE A 290 -6.09 1.50 7.28
CA ILE A 290 -5.35 0.25 7.26
C ILE A 290 -4.29 0.34 6.19
N THR A 291 -3.04 0.19 6.58
CA THR A 291 -1.92 -0.03 5.68
C THR A 291 -1.60 -1.53 5.67
N VAL A 292 -1.62 -2.14 4.48
CA VAL A 292 -1.30 -3.56 4.29
C VAL A 292 0.09 -3.68 3.69
N LYS A 293 0.98 -4.47 4.31
CA LYS A 293 2.31 -4.75 3.79
C LYS A 293 2.70 -6.23 3.95
N ASN A 294 2.68 -6.95 2.83
CA ASN A 294 3.12 -8.34 2.76
C ASN A 294 4.64 -8.41 2.52
N ILE A 295 5.27 -9.42 3.13
CA ILE A 295 6.73 -9.59 3.17
C ILE A 295 7.05 -11.05 2.85
N SER A 296 8.03 -11.27 1.98
CA SER A 296 8.55 -12.61 1.68
C SER A 296 9.96 -12.75 2.22
N LEU A 297 10.18 -13.72 3.11
CA LEU A 297 11.50 -14.01 3.68
C LEU A 297 12.18 -15.15 2.94
N ILE A 298 13.49 -15.01 2.79
CA ILE A 298 14.35 -16.06 2.24
C ILE A 298 14.96 -16.80 3.41
N LYS A 299 14.81 -18.14 3.42
CA LYS A 299 15.43 -19.00 4.41
C LYS A 299 16.95 -18.81 4.37
N GLU A 300 17.55 -18.54 5.52
CA GLU A 300 18.98 -18.56 5.69
C GLU A 300 19.37 -20.03 5.55
N LYS A 301 20.05 -20.38 4.45
CA LYS A 301 20.45 -21.77 4.24
C LYS A 301 21.31 -22.21 5.43
N ALA A 302 20.98 -23.36 6.02
CA ALA A 302 21.86 -23.99 6.98
C ALA A 302 23.19 -24.30 6.28
N SER A 303 24.27 -23.67 6.72
CA SER A 303 25.62 -24.04 6.30
C SER A 303 25.88 -25.49 6.72
N ILE A 304 26.11 -26.38 5.74
CA ILE A 304 26.72 -27.68 5.99
C ILE A 304 28.12 -27.59 5.39
N SER A 305 29.12 -27.72 6.25
CA SER A 305 30.53 -27.57 5.88
C SER A 305 31.11 -28.88 5.35
N PHE A 306 31.85 -28.82 4.24
CA PHE A 306 32.71 -29.92 3.79
C PHE A 306 34.15 -29.64 4.19
N PRO A 307 34.82 -30.55 4.92
CA PRO A 307 36.22 -30.38 5.25
C PRO A 307 37.11 -30.42 3.99
N ILE A 308 38.26 -29.76 4.09
CA ILE A 308 39.34 -29.73 3.08
C ILE A 308 39.64 -31.16 2.59
N GLY A 309 39.67 -31.36 1.27
CA GLY A 309 39.98 -32.65 0.63
C GLY A 309 38.79 -33.42 0.05
N SER A 310 37.62 -32.80 -0.06
CA SER A 310 36.45 -33.40 -0.72
C SER A 310 36.69 -33.66 -2.22
N THR A 311 36.12 -34.77 -2.70
CA THR A 311 36.19 -35.22 -4.10
C THR A 311 34.81 -35.18 -4.72
N ILE A 312 34.68 -34.55 -5.89
CA ILE A 312 33.46 -34.63 -6.72
C ILE A 312 33.70 -35.67 -7.81
N SER A 313 32.94 -36.75 -7.78
CA SER A 313 32.98 -37.81 -8.80
C SER A 313 31.97 -37.52 -9.91
N VAL A 314 32.43 -37.54 -11.16
CA VAL A 314 31.60 -37.28 -12.34
C VAL A 314 31.74 -38.43 -13.32
N ALA A 315 30.63 -39.11 -13.62
CA ALA A 315 30.59 -40.20 -14.60
C ALA A 315 31.02 -39.72 -16.00
N ALA A 316 31.46 -40.66 -16.86
CA ALA A 316 31.91 -40.33 -18.21
C ALA A 316 30.81 -39.58 -18.99
N GLY A 317 31.16 -38.45 -19.62
CA GLY A 317 30.23 -37.61 -20.37
C GLY A 317 29.15 -36.90 -19.54
N ALA A 318 29.15 -37.03 -18.22
CA ALA A 318 28.14 -36.42 -17.35
C ALA A 318 28.47 -34.97 -17.03
N THR A 319 27.41 -34.18 -16.79
CA THR A 319 27.49 -32.83 -16.24
C THR A 319 26.86 -32.81 -14.86
N VAL A 320 27.53 -32.16 -13.92
CA VAL A 320 27.09 -32.00 -12.54
C VAL A 320 27.04 -30.51 -12.20
N ASN A 321 25.97 -30.10 -11.54
CA ASN A 321 25.68 -28.72 -11.16
C ASN A 321 25.75 -28.60 -9.64
N ASN A 322 26.79 -27.95 -9.14
CA ASN A 322 27.05 -27.82 -7.71
C ASN A 322 26.93 -26.37 -7.26
N PRO A 323 26.01 -26.06 -6.34
CA PRO A 323 25.94 -24.72 -5.78
C PRO A 323 27.20 -24.40 -4.95
N LEU A 324 27.60 -23.13 -4.95
CA LEU A 324 28.76 -22.62 -4.22
C LEU A 324 28.32 -21.61 -3.16
N SER A 325 29.05 -21.58 -2.04
CA SER A 325 28.99 -20.46 -1.10
C SER A 325 30.38 -19.88 -0.82
N LEU A 326 30.45 -18.55 -0.75
CA LEU A 326 31.67 -17.79 -0.52
C LEU A 326 31.78 -17.39 0.95
N LEU A 327 32.86 -17.80 1.61
CA LEU A 327 33.10 -17.44 3.00
C LEU A 327 33.79 -16.08 3.11
N GLY A 328 32.99 -15.02 3.26
CA GLY A 328 33.45 -13.73 3.78
C GLY A 328 34.20 -12.83 2.79
N GLY A 329 33.52 -11.79 2.31
CA GLY A 329 34.02 -10.42 2.10
C GLY A 329 35.26 -10.13 1.24
N THR A 330 36.06 -11.11 0.83
CA THR A 330 37.25 -10.88 0.02
C THR A 330 36.86 -10.62 -1.43
N PRO A 331 37.27 -9.49 -2.02
CA PRO A 331 37.09 -9.27 -3.44
C PRO A 331 38.02 -10.25 -4.18
N ASN A 332 37.44 -11.26 -4.83
CA ASN A 332 38.11 -12.29 -5.65
C ASN A 332 38.60 -13.55 -4.90
N PRO A 333 37.68 -14.39 -4.40
CA PRO A 333 38.04 -15.73 -3.92
C PRO A 333 38.57 -16.59 -5.09
N SER A 334 39.70 -17.27 -4.85
CA SER A 334 40.32 -18.24 -5.76
C SER A 334 40.48 -19.59 -5.07
N PHE A 335 40.54 -20.65 -5.86
CA PHE A 335 40.66 -22.02 -5.38
C PHE A 335 41.40 -22.92 -6.36
N LEU A 336 42.08 -23.93 -5.83
CA LEU A 336 42.85 -24.90 -6.61
C LEU A 336 42.04 -26.16 -6.89
N LEU A 337 41.92 -26.51 -8.17
CA LEU A 337 41.28 -27.72 -8.65
C LEU A 337 42.30 -28.66 -9.27
N THR A 338 42.17 -29.97 -9.03
CA THR A 338 42.95 -30.99 -9.73
C THR A 338 42.04 -32.10 -10.22
N ALA A 339 42.09 -32.40 -11.51
CA ALA A 339 41.34 -33.51 -12.11
C ALA A 339 42.15 -34.81 -12.01
N THR A 340 41.47 -35.95 -11.85
CA THR A 340 42.05 -37.29 -11.94
C THR A 340 41.13 -38.18 -12.77
N GLY A 341 41.69 -39.06 -13.60
CA GLY A 341 40.94 -39.98 -14.45
C GLY A 341 40.59 -39.41 -15.83
N ALA A 342 39.82 -38.32 -15.89
CA ALA A 342 39.37 -37.71 -17.14
C ALA A 342 39.54 -36.18 -17.16
N GLN A 343 39.60 -35.61 -18.37
CA GLN A 343 39.64 -34.16 -18.55
C GLN A 343 38.31 -33.54 -18.15
N MET A 344 38.36 -32.46 -17.39
CA MET A 344 37.18 -31.80 -16.83
C MET A 344 37.02 -30.39 -17.39
N LYS A 345 35.79 -30.02 -17.78
CA LYS A 345 35.40 -28.65 -18.12
C LYS A 345 34.67 -28.03 -16.94
N VAL A 346 35.05 -26.82 -16.54
CA VAL A 346 34.43 -26.09 -15.42
C VAL A 346 33.94 -24.72 -15.87
N SER A 347 32.72 -24.35 -15.48
CA SER A 347 32.12 -23.02 -15.71
C SER A 347 31.32 -22.55 -14.48
N MET A 348 31.00 -21.25 -14.41
CA MET A 348 30.29 -20.64 -13.27
C MET A 348 29.12 -19.79 -13.73
N SER A 349 28.11 -19.66 -12.87
CA SER A 349 26.95 -18.81 -13.12
C SER A 349 26.33 -18.28 -11.82
N LEU A 350 25.65 -17.13 -11.92
CA LEU A 350 24.75 -16.63 -10.87
C LEU A 350 23.41 -17.38 -10.85
N LEU A 351 23.04 -18.02 -11.96
CA LEU A 351 21.79 -18.74 -12.13
C LEU A 351 22.04 -20.25 -12.08
N THR A 352 21.34 -20.94 -11.19
CA THR A 352 21.41 -22.40 -11.05
C THR A 352 21.05 -23.08 -12.38
N GLY A 353 21.88 -24.03 -12.83
CA GLY A 353 21.64 -24.82 -14.04
C GLY A 353 21.94 -24.12 -15.37
N VAL A 354 22.40 -22.86 -15.34
CA VAL A 354 22.83 -22.13 -16.55
C VAL A 354 24.34 -22.29 -16.71
N HIS A 355 24.77 -22.71 -17.90
CA HIS A 355 26.18 -22.80 -18.29
C HIS A 355 26.52 -21.63 -19.20
N ASP A 356 27.56 -20.87 -18.87
CA ASP A 356 28.15 -19.99 -19.86
C ASP A 356 29.04 -20.82 -20.79
N ALA A 357 28.56 -21.10 -21.99
CA ALA A 357 29.28 -21.92 -22.96
C ALA A 357 30.56 -21.25 -23.48
N ASN A 358 30.69 -19.93 -23.32
CA ASN A 358 31.80 -19.13 -23.83
C ASN A 358 32.85 -18.82 -22.75
N LEU A 359 32.54 -19.02 -21.47
CA LEU A 359 33.42 -18.72 -20.33
C LEU A 359 33.63 -19.97 -19.47
N PHE A 360 34.60 -20.78 -19.87
CA PHE A 360 34.96 -22.02 -19.19
C PHE A 360 36.48 -22.21 -19.11
N LYS A 361 36.92 -23.05 -18.17
CA LYS A 361 38.30 -23.54 -18.13
C LYS A 361 38.34 -25.07 -18.25
N ILE A 362 39.39 -25.56 -18.87
CA ILE A 362 39.66 -27.00 -19.01
C ILE A 362 40.76 -27.39 -18.03
N ILE A 363 40.57 -28.52 -17.36
CA ILE A 363 41.53 -29.11 -16.42
C ILE A 363 41.93 -30.48 -16.96
N ASN A 364 43.22 -30.64 -17.27
CA ASN A 364 43.77 -31.92 -17.66
C ASN A 364 44.01 -32.81 -16.43
N PRO A 365 43.91 -34.15 -16.55
CA PRO A 365 44.22 -35.06 -15.45
C PRO A 365 45.65 -34.85 -14.93
N GLY A 366 45.81 -34.69 -13.62
CA GLY A 366 47.10 -34.52 -12.96
C GLY A 366 47.61 -33.07 -12.87
N ASP A 367 47.04 -32.15 -13.65
CA ASP A 367 47.45 -30.75 -13.65
C ASP A 367 46.59 -29.93 -12.67
N PRO A 368 47.20 -29.20 -11.71
CA PRO A 368 46.47 -28.29 -10.86
C PRO A 368 46.10 -27.01 -11.63
N LEU A 369 44.84 -26.59 -11.54
CA LEU A 369 44.36 -25.33 -12.11
C LEU A 369 43.87 -24.40 -11.00
N ASN A 370 44.45 -23.20 -10.93
CA ASN A 370 43.95 -22.14 -10.07
C ASN A 370 42.78 -21.41 -10.76
N VAL A 371 41.65 -21.32 -10.08
CA VAL A 371 40.44 -20.70 -10.60
C VAL A 371 40.04 -19.54 -9.71
N SER A 372 40.01 -18.33 -10.26
CA SER A 372 39.37 -17.18 -9.62
C SER A 372 37.96 -16.99 -10.19
N LEU A 373 37.02 -16.55 -9.35
CA LEU A 373 35.64 -16.31 -9.81
C LEU A 373 35.53 -15.15 -10.83
N LEU A 374 36.50 -14.25 -10.86
CA LEU A 374 36.54 -13.12 -11.78
C LEU A 374 36.87 -13.57 -13.22
N GLU A 375 37.77 -14.54 -13.38
CA GLU A 375 38.25 -15.01 -14.69
C GLU A 375 37.28 -15.93 -15.44
N MET A 376 36.20 -16.38 -14.78
CA MET A 376 35.18 -17.24 -15.41
C MET A 376 33.82 -16.54 -15.59
N GLY A 377 33.79 -15.21 -15.44
CA GLY A 377 32.76 -14.40 -16.08
C GLY A 377 31.98 -13.45 -15.19
N GLN A 378 31.70 -13.76 -13.91
CA GLN A 378 31.03 -12.82 -13.00
C GLN A 378 31.42 -13.02 -11.53
N ALA A 379 31.90 -11.93 -10.92
CA ALA A 379 32.15 -11.86 -9.49
C ALA A 379 30.86 -12.15 -8.69
N GLY A 380 30.95 -13.01 -7.67
CA GLY A 380 29.80 -13.39 -6.85
C GLY A 380 28.96 -14.55 -7.38
N SER A 381 29.41 -15.27 -8.41
CA SER A 381 28.75 -16.49 -8.90
C SER A 381 28.57 -17.53 -7.79
N THR A 382 27.35 -18.10 -7.70
CA THR A 382 26.94 -19.03 -6.63
C THR A 382 26.66 -20.45 -7.14
N ASN A 383 26.99 -20.76 -8.38
CA ASN A 383 26.79 -22.07 -8.98
C ASN A 383 27.98 -22.46 -9.86
N MET A 384 28.54 -23.65 -9.63
CA MET A 384 29.61 -24.27 -10.42
C MET A 384 29.04 -25.40 -11.24
N VAL A 385 29.51 -25.52 -12.46
CA VAL A 385 29.13 -26.61 -13.36
C VAL A 385 30.38 -27.30 -13.84
N ILE A 386 30.38 -28.63 -13.70
CA ILE A 386 31.48 -29.50 -14.04
C ILE A 386 30.99 -30.52 -15.06
N THR A 387 31.65 -30.59 -16.21
CA THR A 387 31.41 -31.61 -17.24
C THR A 387 32.63 -32.48 -17.41
N ASN A 388 32.45 -33.80 -17.34
CA ASN A 388 33.48 -34.76 -17.69
C ASN A 388 33.54 -34.91 -19.22
N MET A 389 34.67 -34.53 -19.81
CA MET A 389 34.89 -34.54 -21.26
C MET A 389 35.52 -35.86 -21.76
N GLY A 390 35.85 -36.79 -20.86
CA GLY A 390 36.49 -38.06 -21.17
C GLY A 390 35.53 -39.25 -21.26
N THR A 391 36.07 -40.37 -21.74
CA THR A 391 35.36 -41.65 -21.89
C THR A 391 35.37 -42.51 -20.63
N VAL A 392 36.06 -42.06 -19.57
CA VAL A 392 36.12 -42.71 -18.25
C VAL A 392 35.64 -41.75 -17.16
N ALA A 393 35.26 -42.27 -16.00
CA ALA A 393 34.88 -41.44 -14.86
C ALA A 393 36.06 -40.57 -14.40
N GLY A 394 35.76 -39.30 -14.09
CA GLY A 394 36.71 -38.32 -13.59
C GLY A 394 36.38 -37.93 -12.16
N THR A 395 37.40 -37.57 -11.39
CA THR A 395 37.24 -36.96 -10.07
C THR A 395 37.90 -35.59 -10.06
N LEU A 396 37.23 -34.63 -9.43
CA LEU A 396 37.76 -33.29 -9.20
C LEU A 396 38.02 -33.11 -7.70
N LYS A 397 39.28 -32.86 -7.34
CA LYS A 397 39.71 -32.55 -5.97
C LYS A 397 39.85 -31.05 -5.79
N VAL A 398 39.36 -30.55 -4.66
CA VAL A 398 39.47 -29.14 -4.27
C VAL A 398 40.40 -29.06 -3.06
N GLN A 399 41.56 -28.41 -3.21
CA GLN A 399 42.67 -28.55 -2.26
C GLN A 399 43.02 -27.29 -1.46
N GLN A 400 42.71 -26.07 -1.95
CA GLN A 400 42.98 -24.82 -1.23
C GLN A 400 42.15 -23.65 -1.78
N GLY A 401 41.58 -22.78 -0.93
CA GLY A 401 40.84 -21.56 -1.31
C GLY A 401 39.61 -21.24 -0.43
N ILE A 402 39.08 -20.02 -0.51
CA ILE A 402 37.87 -19.56 0.21
C ILE A 402 36.63 -19.92 -0.63
N LEU A 403 36.24 -21.20 -0.66
CA LEU A 403 35.01 -21.66 -1.29
C LEU A 403 34.51 -22.93 -0.62
N GLU A 404 33.26 -22.91 -0.17
CA GLU A 404 32.58 -24.08 0.40
C GLU A 404 31.59 -24.61 -0.65
N LEU A 405 31.86 -25.82 -1.14
CA LEU A 405 31.06 -26.54 -2.13
C LEU A 405 29.83 -27.16 -1.45
N ILE A 406 28.65 -26.96 -2.03
CA ILE A 406 27.41 -27.62 -1.61
C ILE A 406 27.23 -28.85 -2.53
N PRO A 407 26.77 -30.01 -2.03
CA PRO A 407 26.62 -31.20 -2.85
C PRO A 407 25.46 -31.07 -3.84
#